data_AF-A0A0E3Q5T2-F1
#
_entry.id   AF-A0A0E3Q5T2-F1
#
_cell.length_a   1.000
_cell.length_b   1.000
_cell.length_c   1.000
_cell.angle_alpha   90.00
_cell.angle_beta   90.00
_cell.angle_gamma   90.00
#
_symmetry.space_group_name_H-M   'P 1'
#
loop_
_entity.id
_entity.type
_entity.pdbx_description
1 polymer ?
#
loop_
_entity_poly.entity_id
_entity_poly.type
_entity_poly.pdbx_seq_one_letter_code
_entity_poly.pdbx_strand_id
1 'polypeptide(L)'
;MGIFKGLVYVKHGRVGSKSEGPDYYLQTCDGEYLLKYVDRCLWKPDYYLEFFCRKFVEINGEFDKEANTIYVKDISEICVGLIPQNQELLTKKI
;
A
#
# COMPACT_ATOMS: atom_id res chain seq x y z
N MET A 1 3.25 -9.27 11.76
CA MET A 1 4.37 -8.61 11.04
C MET A 1 4.62 -9.39 9.76
N GLY A 2 4.78 -8.73 8.62
CA GLY A 2 4.96 -9.38 7.33
C GLY A 2 5.59 -8.46 6.29
N ILE A 3 6.04 -9.06 5.19
CA ILE A 3 6.60 -8.38 4.02
C ILE A 3 5.51 -8.36 2.94
N PHE A 4 5.21 -7.18 2.42
CA PHE A 4 4.21 -6.97 1.39
C PHE A 4 4.84 -6.30 0.17
N LYS A 5 4.50 -6.74 -1.03
CA LYS A 5 5.07 -6.22 -2.27
C LYS A 5 3.96 -5.80 -3.22
N GLY A 6 4.13 -4.64 -3.86
CA GLY A 6 3.09 -4.11 -4.73
C GLY A 6 3.39 -2.72 -5.25
N LEU A 7 2.44 -2.16 -5.96
CA LEU A 7 2.47 -0.78 -6.45
C LEU A 7 1.74 0.13 -5.45
N VAL A 8 2.40 1.18 -4.98
CA VAL A 8 1.69 2.20 -4.19
C VAL A 8 0.95 3.12 -5.14
N TYR A 9 -0.30 3.44 -4.81
CA TYR A 9 -1.08 4.43 -5.53
C TYR A 9 -2.05 5.14 -4.59
N VAL A 10 -2.60 6.26 -5.05
CA VAL A 10 -3.48 7.11 -4.25
C VAL A 10 -4.90 7.09 -4.82
N LYS A 11 -5.90 6.91 -3.95
CA LYS A 11 -7.31 7.18 -4.25
C LYS A 11 -7.67 8.52 -3.62
N HIS A 12 -8.25 9.40 -4.44
CA HIS A 12 -8.85 10.64 -3.99
C HIS A 12 -10.36 10.48 -4.03
N GLY A 13 -11.06 10.83 -2.95
CA GLY A 13 -12.52 10.92 -2.94
C GLY A 13 -13.03 11.93 -3.98
N ARG A 14 -14.20 11.69 -4.57
CA ARG A 14 -14.80 12.63 -5.54
C ARG A 14 -15.24 13.91 -4.83
N VAL A 15 -14.85 15.04 -5.42
CA VAL A 15 -15.14 16.45 -5.07
C VAL A 15 -16.46 16.64 -4.30
N GLY A 16 -16.39 17.19 -3.08
CA GLY A 16 -17.60 17.65 -2.38
C GLY A 16 -17.46 18.22 -0.96
N SER A 17 -16.45 17.85 -0.18
CA SER A 17 -16.27 18.47 1.14
C SER A 17 -14.81 18.43 1.58
N LYS A 18 -14.43 19.35 2.48
CA LYS A 18 -13.08 19.55 3.04
C LYS A 18 -12.53 18.34 3.85
N SER A 19 -13.08 17.15 3.66
CA SER A 19 -13.00 16.00 4.56
C SER A 19 -12.40 14.74 3.95
N GLU A 20 -12.14 14.69 2.63
CA GLU A 20 -11.60 13.51 1.95
C GLU A 20 -10.24 13.85 1.33
N GLY A 21 -9.16 13.60 2.07
CA GLY A 21 -7.80 13.71 1.52
C GLY A 21 -7.33 12.41 0.89
N PRO A 22 -6.04 12.31 0.53
CA PRO A 22 -5.53 11.15 -0.19
C PRO A 22 -5.54 9.91 0.70
N ASP A 23 -6.02 8.78 0.17
CA ASP A 23 -5.80 7.47 0.77
C ASP A 23 -4.82 6.68 -0.08
N TYR A 24 -3.81 6.14 0.58
CA TYR A 24 -2.72 5.41 -0.08
C TYR A 24 -3.00 3.91 0.00
N TYR A 25 -2.84 3.23 -1.12
CA TYR A 25 -3.10 1.80 -1.24
C TYR A 25 -1.87 1.09 -1.80
N LEU A 26 -1.67 -0.14 -1.37
CA LEU A 26 -0.77 -1.10 -2.00
C LEU A 26 -1.60 -2.01 -2.90
N GLN A 27 -1.36 -1.94 -4.21
CA GLN A 27 -1.90 -2.87 -5.19
C GLN A 27 -0.98 -4.09 -5.32
N THR A 28 -1.50 -5.27 -5.02
CA THR A 28 -0.82 -6.55 -5.21
C THR A 28 -1.56 -7.40 -6.24
N CYS A 29 -1.07 -8.61 -6.52
CA CYS A 29 -1.82 -9.57 -7.35
C CYS A 29 -3.08 -10.12 -6.66
N ASP A 30 -3.11 -10.10 -5.33
CA ASP A 30 -4.18 -10.69 -4.52
C ASP A 30 -5.28 -9.68 -4.19
N GLY A 31 -5.00 -8.38 -4.30
CA GLY A 31 -5.96 -7.32 -4.04
C GLY A 31 -5.31 -5.97 -3.74
N GLU A 32 -6.08 -5.12 -3.09
CA GLU A 32 -5.68 -3.76 -2.72
C GLU A 32 -5.81 -3.59 -1.21
N TYR A 33 -4.78 -3.02 -0.58
CA TYR A 33 -4.71 -2.84 0.87
C TYR A 33 -4.47 -1.38 1.22
N LEU A 34 -5.22 -0.85 2.20
CA LEU A 34 -5.01 0.52 2.68
C LEU A 34 -3.67 0.59 3.42
N LEU A 35 -2.90 1.65 3.20
CA LEU A 35 -1.64 1.91 3.89
C LEU A 35 -1.84 2.99 4.97
N LYS A 36 -1.33 2.71 6.16
CA LYS A 36 -1.25 3.68 7.25
C LYS A 36 0.17 3.69 7.82
N TYR A 37 0.87 4.82 7.71
CA TYR A 37 2.17 5.00 8.34
C TYR A 37 2.04 5.64 9.72
N VAL A 38 1.25 6.73 9.80
CA VAL A 38 0.95 7.43 11.06
C VAL A 38 -0.51 7.79 11.15
N ASP A 39 -1.00 8.04 12.37
CA ASP A 39 -2.32 8.62 12.54
C ASP A 39 -2.32 10.08 12.06
N ARG A 40 -3.29 10.42 11.20
CA ARG A 40 -3.38 11.74 10.57
C ARG A 40 -4.83 12.12 10.31
N CYS A 41 -5.07 13.42 10.20
CA CYS A 41 -6.34 13.90 9.67
C CYS A 41 -6.51 13.46 8.21
N LEU A 42 -7.70 12.98 7.86
CA LEU A 42 -8.01 12.43 6.53
C LEU A 42 -7.65 13.37 5.38
N TRP A 43 -7.78 14.68 5.57
CA TRP A 43 -7.48 15.71 4.57
C TRP A 43 -5.98 15.99 4.34
N LYS A 44 -5.10 15.59 5.27
CA LYS A 44 -3.66 15.87 5.17
C LYS A 44 -2.96 14.78 4.36
N PRO A 45 -2.12 15.11 3.36
CA PRO A 45 -1.26 14.11 2.73
C PRO A 45 -0.36 13.41 3.74
N ASP A 46 -0.10 12.13 3.52
CA ASP A 46 1.00 11.42 4.17
C ASP A 46 2.21 11.54 3.26
N TYR A 47 3.08 12.52 3.52
CA TYR A 47 4.21 12.78 2.62
C TYR A 47 5.19 11.61 2.53
N TYR A 48 5.23 10.73 3.54
CA TYR A 48 6.06 9.55 3.49
C TYR A 48 5.51 8.55 2.47
N LEU A 49 4.21 8.26 2.53
CA LEU A 49 3.56 7.38 1.55
C LEU A 49 3.42 8.01 0.16
N GLU A 50 3.22 9.34 0.08
CA GLU A 50 3.15 10.10 -1.16
C GLU A 50 4.45 9.98 -1.96
N PHE A 51 5.61 9.99 -1.29
CA PHE A 51 6.91 9.80 -1.96
C PHE A 51 6.99 8.48 -2.73
N PHE A 52 6.27 7.45 -2.27
CA PHE A 52 6.20 6.15 -2.91
C PHE A 52 5.08 6.02 -3.95
N CYS A 53 4.24 7.03 -4.14
CA CYS A 53 3.14 6.98 -5.09
C CYS A 53 3.63 6.65 -6.52
N ARG A 54 2.97 5.69 -7.16
CA ARG A 54 3.31 5.10 -8.47
C ARG A 54 4.65 4.37 -8.52
N LYS A 55 5.21 3.99 -7.36
CA LYS A 55 6.41 3.15 -7.28
C LYS A 55 6.06 1.75 -6.81
N PHE A 56 6.79 0.76 -7.32
CA PHE A 56 6.79 -0.56 -6.74
C PHE A 56 7.60 -0.54 -5.46
N VAL A 57 7.08 -1.18 -4.41
CA VAL A 57 7.68 -1.16 -3.08
C VAL A 57 7.66 -2.53 -2.43
N GLU A 58 8.56 -2.69 -1.47
CA GLU A 58 8.50 -3.69 -0.41
C GLU A 58 8.19 -2.96 0.91
N ILE A 59 7.15 -3.41 1.60
CA ILE A 59 6.68 -2.86 2.87
C ILE A 59 6.88 -3.89 3.97
N ASN A 60 7.53 -3.46 5.04
CA ASN A 60 7.56 -4.17 6.32
C ASN A 60 6.49 -3.56 7.23
N GLY A 61 5.55 -4.38 7.69
CA GLY A 61 4.41 -3.86 8.46
C GLY A 61 3.57 -4.91 9.17
N GLU A 62 2.46 -4.46 9.73
CA GLU A 62 1.45 -5.29 10.35
C GLU A 62 0.16 -5.24 9.54
N PHE A 63 -0.38 -6.42 9.20
CA PHE A 63 -1.61 -6.52 8.45
C PHE A 63 -2.79 -6.76 9.39
N ASP A 64 -3.72 -5.82 9.37
CA ASP A 64 -5.02 -5.92 10.00
C ASP A 64 -6.02 -6.45 8.97
N LYS A 65 -6.44 -7.69 9.20
CA LYS A 65 -7.38 -8.40 8.32
C LYS A 65 -8.78 -7.83 8.38
N GLU A 66 -9.21 -7.30 9.52
CA GLU A 66 -10.57 -6.79 9.69
C GLU A 66 -10.73 -5.46 8.97
N ALA A 67 -9.73 -4.58 9.09
CA ALA A 67 -9.71 -3.29 8.40
C ALA A 67 -9.12 -3.35 6.98
N ASN A 68 -8.65 -4.52 6.52
CA ASN A 68 -7.90 -4.70 5.28
C ASN A 68 -6.78 -3.63 5.09
N THR A 69 -6.04 -3.39 6.17
CA THR A 69 -5.08 -2.27 6.30
C THR A 69 -3.70 -2.79 6.67
N ILE A 70 -2.66 -2.25 6.05
CA ILE A 70 -1.27 -2.48 6.40
C ILE A 70 -0.74 -1.25 7.16
N TYR A 71 -0.36 -1.47 8.41
CA TYR A 71 0.36 -0.50 9.22
C TYR A 71 1.84 -0.57 8.87
N VAL A 72 2.33 0.47 8.19
CA VAL A 72 3.67 0.55 7.62
C VAL A 72 4.67 0.89 8.71
N LYS A 73 5.70 0.04 8.89
CA LYS A 73 6.86 0.34 9.73
C LYS A 73 8.02 0.86 8.91
N ASP A 74 8.28 0.20 7.79
CA ASP A 74 9.32 0.55 6.84
C ASP A 74 8.87 0.24 5.40
N ILE A 75 9.39 1.00 4.45
CA ILE A 75 9.04 0.91 3.03
C ILE A 75 10.27 1.24 2.19
N SER A 76 10.51 0.42 1.17
CA SER A 76 11.61 0.63 0.23
C SER A 76 11.12 0.46 -1.20
N GLU A 77 11.66 1.25 -2.11
CA GLU A 77 11.37 1.11 -3.54
C GLU A 77 12.07 -0.12 -4.11
N ILE A 78 11.38 -0.85 -4.98
CA ILE A 78 11.94 -1.99 -5.72
C ILE A 78 11.80 -1.73 -7.23
N CYS A 79 12.88 -2.00 -7.97
CA CYS A 79 12.91 -1.77 -9.42
C CYS A 79 12.42 -2.99 -10.18
N VAL A 80 11.11 -3.07 -10.41
CA VAL A 80 10.46 -4.15 -11.18
C VAL A 80 9.55 -3.58 -12.27
N GLY A 81 9.34 -4.34 -13.34
CA GLY A 81 8.49 -3.92 -14.47
C GLY A 81 7.00 -4.29 -14.33
N LEU A 82 6.65 -5.14 -13.35
CA LEU A 82 5.31 -5.68 -13.13
C LEU A 82 5.04 -5.85 -11.62
N ILE A 83 3.77 -5.92 -11.23
CA ILE A 83 3.37 -6.21 -9.84
C ILE A 83 4.02 -7.55 -9.42
N PRO A 84 4.79 -7.58 -8.31
CA PRO A 84 5.42 -8.80 -7.83
C PRO A 84 4.40 -9.88 -7.51
N GLN A 85 4.60 -11.08 -8.05
CA GLN A 85 3.80 -12.25 -7.70
C GLN A 85 4.33 -12.89 -6.42
N ASN A 86 3.44 -13.41 -5.58
CA ASN A 86 3.82 -14.24 -4.44
C ASN A 86 4.44 -15.55 -4.96
N GLN A 87 5.77 -15.65 -4.91
CA GLN A 87 6.51 -16.80 -5.42
C GLN A 87 6.17 -18.12 -4.69
N GLU A 88 5.62 -18.07 -3.47
CA GLU A 88 5.17 -19.26 -2.73
C GLU A 88 4.00 -20.02 -3.39
N LEU A 89 3.24 -19.39 -4.29
CA LEU A 89 2.12 -20.01 -5.01
C LEU A 89 2.54 -20.65 -6.36
N LEU A 90 3.70 -20.27 -6.90
CA LEU A 90 4.18 -20.78 -8.19
C LEU A 90 4.90 -22.13 -8.08
N THR A 91 5.48 -22.44 -6.91
CA THR A 91 6.21 -23.70 -6.66
C THR A 91 5.34 -24.88 -6.29
N LYS A 92 4.01 -24.71 -6.13
CA LYS A 92 3.06 -25.81 -5.85
C LYS A 92 2.39 -26.44 -7.08
N LYS A 93 2.82 -26.07 -8.30
CA LYS A 93 2.40 -26.73 -9.53
C LYS A 93 3.53 -27.61 -10.09
N ILE A 94 3.78 -28.76 -9.46
CA ILE A 94 4.38 -29.94 -10.11
C ILE A 94 3.63 -31.16 -9.60
#